data_AF-A0A7F5RL11-F1
#
_entry.id   AF-A0A7F5RL11-F1
#
_cell.length_a   1.000
_cell.length_b   1.000
_cell.length_c   1.000
_cell.angle_alpha   90.00
_cell.angle_beta   90.00
_cell.angle_gamma   90.00
#
_symmetry.space_group_name_H-M   'P 1'
#
loop_
_entity.id
_entity.type
_entity.pdbx_description
1 polymer ?
#
loop_
_entity_poly.entity_id
_entity_poly.type
_entity_poly.pdbx_seq_one_letter_code
_entity_poly.pdbx_strand_id
1 'polypeptide(L)'
;MAATTPEHKIFLQDFNLKIALVKSVFSECLTKIELMICLPQLLDNKGKILQFYIHTKPQLQFLLNTFSKLGKHKNSMDTIEKSEQSEKKKKLWNGQFFKNTKVGNSVKIHSVAARAVDVLTNSECLVKHREKYLKNLPQGDNSLKLVRFIKDLIDIYMETASLSCQELRERDEEIRKAVALSQAIQRDIVAIQSTQRRRKQQSEKELARKKGLLEKYIYLKKQLGNKYSKMLLNLRHSSEREMALEMDASKENENDLAQLVITLNEKYNSLINNHLLREKKIKNKLGKTEAHLASWISKYDSDISEKRLQLEDLQDQFKNICLNIEDLEDQLDNVDMLYRRFKTEEEYAQREKLEETAMLFLRNKAAFKIQRYWRVYRQMKLVRRTGK
;
A
#
# COMPACT_ATOMS: atom_id res chain seq x y z
N MET A 1 -17.21 56.76 -77.61
CA MET A 1 -17.01 58.16 -78.01
C MET A 1 -18.27 58.66 -78.71
N ALA A 2 -19.27 59.07 -77.93
CA ALA A 2 -20.52 59.60 -78.46
C ALA A 2 -20.32 61.08 -78.81
N ALA A 3 -20.57 61.44 -80.06
CA ALA A 3 -20.58 62.83 -80.51
C ALA A 3 -21.60 63.60 -79.67
N THR A 4 -21.11 64.48 -78.79
CA THR A 4 -21.96 65.38 -78.03
C THR A 4 -22.60 66.33 -79.02
N THR A 5 -23.89 66.09 -79.28
CA THR A 5 -24.73 67.00 -80.06
C THR A 5 -24.61 68.41 -79.48
N PRO A 6 -24.66 69.47 -80.30
CA PRO A 6 -24.53 70.84 -79.83
C PRO A 6 -25.53 71.17 -78.70
N GLU A 7 -26.71 70.54 -78.70
CA GLU A 7 -27.70 70.59 -77.63
C GLU A 7 -27.17 70.10 -76.28
N HIS A 8 -26.32 69.09 -76.27
CA HIS A 8 -25.74 68.52 -75.05
C HIS A 8 -24.68 69.44 -74.43
N LYS A 9 -23.96 70.23 -75.25
CA LYS A 9 -23.02 71.25 -74.77
C LYS A 9 -23.74 72.45 -74.15
N ILE A 10 -24.85 72.88 -74.75
CA ILE A 10 -25.70 73.95 -74.22
C ILE A 10 -26.31 73.52 -72.88
N PHE A 11 -26.81 72.28 -72.79
CA PHE A 11 -27.36 71.73 -71.55
C PHE A 11 -26.31 71.62 -70.43
N LEU A 12 -25.09 71.18 -70.75
CA LEU A 12 -23.98 71.12 -69.79
C LEU A 12 -23.55 72.52 -69.32
N GLN A 13 -23.55 73.52 -70.21
CA GLN A 13 -23.30 74.91 -69.82
C GLN A 13 -24.40 75.45 -68.90
N ASP A 14 -25.67 75.23 -69.22
CA ASP A 14 -26.81 75.62 -68.37
C ASP A 14 -26.80 74.91 -67.02
N PHE A 15 -26.41 73.64 -66.98
CA PHE A 15 -26.31 72.86 -65.75
C PHE A 15 -25.15 73.34 -64.87
N ASN A 16 -23.98 73.60 -65.46
CA ASN A 16 -22.84 74.16 -64.74
C ASN A 16 -23.13 75.59 -64.25
N LEU A 17 -23.87 76.38 -65.04
CA LEU A 17 -24.36 77.70 -64.60
C LEU A 17 -25.32 77.58 -63.42
N LYS A 18 -26.23 76.59 -63.42
CA LYS A 18 -27.12 76.32 -62.30
C LYS A 18 -26.35 75.87 -61.04
N ILE A 19 -25.35 75.00 -61.18
CA ILE A 19 -24.47 74.60 -60.06
C ILE A 19 -23.71 75.82 -59.53
N ALA A 20 -23.16 76.66 -60.41
CA ALA A 20 -22.46 77.87 -60.03
C ALA A 20 -23.36 78.88 -59.31
N LEU A 21 -24.61 79.04 -59.77
CA LEU A 21 -25.65 79.86 -59.13
C LEU A 21 -26.03 79.31 -57.75
N VAL A 22 -26.24 78.01 -57.64
CA VAL A 22 -26.57 77.38 -56.35
C VAL A 22 -25.41 77.53 -55.38
N LYS A 23 -24.17 77.33 -55.84
CA LYS A 23 -22.95 77.56 -55.05
C LYS A 23 -22.81 79.02 -54.63
N SER A 24 -23.10 79.98 -55.52
CA SER A 24 -23.03 81.41 -55.18
C SER A 24 -24.07 81.76 -54.12
N VAL A 25 -25.31 81.30 -54.26
CA VAL A 25 -26.38 81.49 -53.27
C VAL A 25 -26.02 80.87 -51.93
N PHE A 26 -25.49 79.64 -51.91
CA PHE A 26 -25.07 79.00 -50.66
C PHE A 26 -23.87 79.70 -50.01
N SER A 27 -22.92 80.21 -50.79
CA SER A 27 -21.79 80.99 -50.27
C SER A 27 -22.23 82.35 -49.72
N GLU A 28 -23.21 82.99 -50.36
CA GLU A 28 -23.82 84.24 -49.87
C GLU A 28 -24.64 84.01 -48.60
N CYS A 29 -25.37 82.90 -48.52
CA CYS A 29 -26.07 82.50 -47.30
C CYS A 29 -25.08 82.19 -46.16
N LEU A 30 -24.00 81.46 -46.46
CA LEU A 30 -22.97 81.13 -45.48
C LEU A 30 -22.33 82.40 -44.91
N THR A 31 -21.93 83.34 -45.77
CA THR A 31 -21.33 84.61 -45.33
C THR A 31 -22.30 85.47 -44.51
N LYS A 32 -23.59 85.48 -44.82
CA LYS A 32 -24.63 86.15 -44.02
C LYS A 32 -24.83 85.49 -42.67
N ILE A 33 -24.86 84.16 -42.59
CA ILE A 33 -24.98 83.41 -41.34
C ILE A 33 -23.75 83.63 -40.45
N GLU A 34 -22.55 83.54 -41.02
CA GLU A 34 -21.30 83.87 -40.34
C GLU A 34 -21.31 85.29 -39.76
N LEU A 35 -21.85 86.26 -40.51
CA LEU A 35 -21.99 87.63 -40.06
C LEU A 35 -23.03 87.78 -38.94
N MET A 36 -24.16 87.07 -39.01
CA MET A 36 -25.17 87.05 -37.94
C MET A 36 -24.62 86.48 -36.64
N ILE A 37 -23.75 85.46 -36.71
CA ILE A 37 -23.08 84.88 -35.54
C ILE A 37 -22.11 85.87 -34.89
N CYS A 38 -21.41 86.68 -35.70
CA CYS A 38 -20.48 87.71 -35.21
C CYS A 38 -21.15 89.01 -34.76
N LEU A 39 -22.39 89.26 -35.20
CA LEU A 39 -23.09 90.53 -34.98
C LEU A 39 -23.22 90.92 -33.49
N PRO A 40 -23.56 90.02 -32.55
CA PRO A 40 -23.67 90.36 -31.13
C PRO A 40 -22.36 90.88 -30.55
N GLN A 41 -21.23 90.29 -30.93
CA GLN A 41 -19.91 90.69 -30.46
C GLN A 41 -19.47 92.02 -31.08
N LEU A 42 -19.74 92.22 -32.38
CA LEU A 42 -19.43 93.48 -33.06
C LEU A 42 -20.18 94.68 -32.46
N LEU A 43 -21.39 94.43 -31.94
CA LEU A 43 -22.24 95.44 -31.30
C LEU A 43 -21.96 95.59 -29.79
N ASP A 44 -21.20 94.69 -29.20
CA ASP A 44 -20.86 94.72 -27.79
C ASP A 44 -19.98 95.94 -27.45
N ASN A 45 -20.01 96.39 -26.20
CA ASN A 45 -19.28 97.58 -25.72
C ASN A 45 -19.53 98.86 -26.56
N LYS A 46 -20.79 99.14 -26.94
CA LYS A 46 -21.19 100.30 -27.77
C LYS A 46 -20.47 100.37 -29.12
N GLY A 47 -20.08 99.22 -29.67
CA GLY A 47 -19.40 99.12 -30.97
C GLY A 47 -17.96 99.61 -30.96
N LYS A 48 -17.23 99.51 -29.84
CA LYS A 48 -15.78 99.78 -29.78
C LYS A 48 -14.99 98.98 -30.83
N ILE A 49 -15.43 97.74 -31.10
CA ILE A 49 -14.82 96.87 -32.12
C ILE A 49 -15.11 97.44 -33.52
N LEU A 50 -16.35 97.85 -33.80
CA LEU A 50 -16.71 98.51 -35.06
C LEU A 50 -15.97 99.84 -35.26
N GLN A 51 -15.71 100.60 -34.19
CA GLN A 51 -14.96 101.85 -34.23
C GLN A 51 -13.50 101.67 -34.64
N PHE A 52 -12.91 100.50 -34.32
CA PHE A 52 -11.55 100.17 -34.71
C PHE A 52 -11.42 99.89 -36.22
N TYR A 53 -12.44 99.25 -36.82
CA TYR A 53 -12.40 98.80 -38.21
C TYR A 53 -13.10 99.74 -39.20
N ILE A 54 -13.95 100.67 -38.73
CA ILE A 54 -14.67 101.63 -39.57
C ILE A 54 -14.17 103.04 -39.25
N HIS A 55 -13.27 103.55 -40.08
CA HIS A 55 -12.63 104.86 -39.89
C HIS A 55 -13.58 106.05 -40.14
N THR A 56 -14.70 105.82 -40.82
CA THR A 56 -15.65 106.87 -41.21
C THR A 56 -16.71 107.05 -40.12
N LYS A 57 -16.55 108.08 -39.27
CA LYS A 57 -17.50 108.44 -38.18
C LYS A 57 -18.99 108.42 -38.58
N PRO A 58 -19.44 108.93 -39.76
CA PRO A 58 -20.85 108.88 -40.12
C PRO A 58 -21.35 107.46 -40.43
N GLN A 59 -20.51 106.56 -40.97
CA GLN A 59 -20.88 105.16 -41.19
C GLN A 59 -21.01 104.39 -39.87
N LEU A 60 -20.11 104.67 -38.92
CA LEU A 60 -20.17 104.10 -37.58
C LEU A 60 -21.43 104.54 -36.83
N GLN A 61 -21.76 105.84 -36.86
CA GLN A 61 -22.99 106.36 -36.27
C GLN A 61 -24.24 105.81 -36.97
N PHE A 62 -24.21 105.64 -38.29
CA PHE A 62 -25.29 105.01 -39.04
C PHE A 62 -25.53 103.57 -38.57
N LEU A 63 -24.47 102.74 -38.46
CA LEU A 63 -24.58 101.37 -37.98
C LEU A 63 -25.09 101.31 -36.54
N LEU A 64 -24.51 102.10 -35.63
CA LEU A 64 -24.93 102.14 -34.22
C LEU A 64 -26.38 102.61 -34.06
N ASN A 65 -26.82 103.62 -34.82
CA ASN A 65 -28.22 104.08 -34.82
C ASN A 65 -29.16 103.03 -35.43
N THR A 66 -28.72 102.29 -36.44
CA THR A 66 -29.54 101.27 -37.10
C THR A 66 -29.72 100.06 -36.18
N PHE A 67 -28.64 99.54 -35.61
CA PHE A 67 -28.71 98.39 -34.70
C PHE A 67 -29.35 98.73 -33.34
N SER A 68 -29.20 99.96 -32.83
CA SER A 68 -29.91 100.39 -31.62
C SER A 68 -31.43 100.53 -31.82
N LYS A 69 -31.87 100.90 -33.03
CA LYS A 69 -33.30 100.88 -33.40
C LYS A 69 -33.85 99.46 -33.52
N LEU A 70 -33.07 98.53 -34.07
CA LEU A 70 -33.41 97.10 -34.13
C LEU A 70 -33.45 96.43 -32.74
N GLY A 71 -32.55 96.81 -31.83
CA GLY A 71 -32.51 96.27 -30.46
C GLY A 71 -33.69 96.69 -29.58
N LYS A 72 -34.30 97.86 -29.81
CA LYS A 72 -35.47 98.33 -29.05
C LYS A 72 -36.77 97.59 -29.38
N HIS A 73 -36.82 96.86 -30.50
CA HIS A 73 -37.97 96.04 -30.88
C HIS A 73 -38.00 94.66 -30.19
N LYS A 74 -36.99 94.33 -29.36
CA LYS A 74 -36.80 92.98 -28.82
C LYS A 74 -37.67 92.63 -27.59
N ASN A 75 -38.31 93.61 -26.95
CA ASN A 75 -39.17 93.36 -25.78
C ASN A 75 -40.61 92.91 -26.13
N SER A 76 -40.94 92.67 -27.41
CA SER A 76 -42.29 92.19 -27.80
C SER A 76 -42.32 90.76 -28.35
N MET A 77 -41.22 89.99 -28.25
CA MET A 77 -41.10 88.64 -28.84
C MET A 77 -40.89 87.50 -27.82
N ASP A 78 -40.94 87.78 -26.52
CA ASP A 78 -40.81 86.77 -25.44
C ASP A 78 -42.11 85.98 -25.14
N THR A 79 -43.15 86.09 -25.98
CA THR A 79 -44.46 85.45 -25.73
C THR A 79 -44.72 84.15 -26.50
N ILE A 80 -43.78 83.62 -27.29
CA ILE A 80 -44.03 82.46 -28.15
C ILE A 80 -43.42 81.13 -27.61
N GLU A 81 -42.58 81.16 -26.58
CA GLU A 81 -41.89 79.95 -26.08
C GLU A 81 -42.68 79.06 -25.10
N LYS A 82 -44.02 79.11 -25.07
CA LYS A 82 -44.83 78.29 -24.13
C LYS A 82 -45.88 77.36 -24.74
N SER A 83 -45.87 77.07 -26.04
CA SER A 83 -46.68 75.98 -26.58
C SER A 83 -45.88 75.11 -27.54
N GLU A 84 -45.35 74.00 -27.03
CA GLU A 84 -45.22 72.69 -27.72
C GLU A 84 -44.29 71.77 -26.92
N GLN A 85 -44.73 71.45 -25.69
CA GLN A 85 -44.37 70.19 -25.05
C GLN A 85 -45.62 69.32 -25.03
N SER A 86 -45.83 68.50 -26.06
CA SER A 86 -46.37 67.15 -25.91
C SER A 86 -46.44 66.41 -27.25
N GLU A 87 -46.22 65.10 -27.14
CA GLU A 87 -46.67 64.03 -28.03
C GLU A 87 -45.76 63.50 -29.17
N LYS A 88 -45.61 62.16 -29.07
CA LYS A 88 -45.39 61.17 -30.14
C LYS A 88 -43.96 60.81 -30.53
N LYS A 89 -43.39 59.98 -29.64
CA LYS A 89 -42.70 58.75 -30.05
C LYS A 89 -43.65 57.84 -30.86
N LYS A 90 -43.10 57.27 -31.93
CA LYS A 90 -43.57 56.15 -32.79
C LYS A 90 -44.21 56.55 -34.13
N LYS A 91 -43.55 56.01 -35.17
CA LYS A 91 -43.97 55.82 -36.58
C LYS A 91 -43.99 57.10 -37.43
N LEU A 92 -43.01 57.23 -38.32
CA LEU A 92 -43.15 57.65 -39.74
C LEU A 92 -41.77 58.07 -40.28
N TRP A 93 -41.17 57.19 -41.08
CA TRP A 93 -40.14 57.56 -42.06
C TRP A 93 -40.59 57.00 -43.41
N ASN A 94 -41.77 57.46 -43.86
CA ASN A 94 -42.15 57.38 -45.25
C ASN A 94 -42.10 58.80 -45.79
N GLY A 95 -41.16 59.03 -46.71
CA GLY A 95 -40.91 60.32 -47.33
C GLY A 95 -42.12 60.80 -48.11
N GLN A 96 -42.73 61.90 -47.66
CA GLN A 96 -43.70 62.70 -48.40
C GLN A 96 -43.99 64.00 -47.64
N PHE A 97 -43.00 64.87 -47.45
CA PHE A 97 -43.22 66.21 -46.89
C PHE A 97 -42.31 67.26 -47.53
N PHE A 98 -42.61 67.61 -48.78
CA PHE A 98 -42.38 68.96 -49.32
C PHE A 98 -43.48 69.23 -50.35
N LYS A 99 -44.67 69.60 -49.87
CA LYS A 99 -45.69 70.24 -50.70
C LYS A 99 -45.92 71.65 -50.17
N ASN A 100 -45.42 72.61 -50.93
CA ASN A 100 -45.94 73.96 -51.11
C ASN A 100 -46.43 74.69 -49.85
N THR A 101 -45.50 75.11 -49.00
CA THR A 101 -45.69 76.34 -48.23
C THR A 101 -45.49 77.52 -49.18
N LYS A 102 -46.60 78.13 -49.59
CA LYS A 102 -46.62 79.45 -50.25
C LYS A 102 -45.83 80.41 -49.37
N VAL A 103 -44.77 81.00 -49.95
CA VAL A 103 -44.00 82.09 -49.32
C VAL A 103 -44.94 83.27 -49.15
N GLY A 104 -45.57 83.33 -47.98
CA GLY A 104 -46.45 84.41 -47.56
C GLY A 104 -45.63 85.63 -47.20
N ASN A 105 -46.07 86.77 -47.74
CA ASN A 105 -45.85 88.14 -47.30
C ASN A 105 -44.41 88.54 -46.95
N SER A 106 -43.83 89.28 -47.90
CA SER A 106 -42.70 90.18 -47.74
C SER A 106 -42.55 90.69 -46.31
N VAL A 107 -41.61 90.08 -45.57
CA VAL A 107 -40.94 90.76 -44.47
C VAL A 107 -40.48 92.09 -45.08
N LYS A 108 -41.04 93.21 -44.62
CA LYS A 108 -40.56 94.55 -45.02
C LYS A 108 -39.13 94.63 -44.51
N ILE A 109 -38.18 94.18 -45.32
CA ILE A 109 -36.75 94.30 -45.04
C ILE A 109 -36.54 95.79 -44.89
N HIS A 110 -36.21 96.23 -43.67
CA HIS A 110 -35.88 97.61 -43.42
C HIS A 110 -34.72 97.93 -44.37
N SER A 111 -34.94 98.73 -45.42
CA SER A 111 -33.94 99.03 -46.45
C SER A 111 -32.65 99.61 -45.85
N VAL A 112 -32.79 100.21 -44.66
CA VAL A 112 -31.72 100.71 -43.79
C VAL A 112 -30.89 99.57 -43.18
N ALA A 113 -31.53 98.48 -42.73
CA ALA A 113 -30.86 97.31 -42.16
C ALA A 113 -30.14 96.47 -43.23
N ALA A 114 -30.72 96.35 -44.43
CA ALA A 114 -30.07 95.70 -45.56
C ALA A 114 -28.76 96.43 -45.95
N ARG A 115 -28.80 97.77 -46.07
CA ARG A 115 -27.58 98.58 -46.30
C ARG A 115 -26.57 98.43 -45.16
N ALA A 116 -27.02 98.32 -43.91
CA ALA A 116 -26.12 98.10 -42.77
C ALA A 116 -25.42 96.73 -42.87
N VAL A 117 -26.13 95.67 -43.25
CA VAL A 117 -25.54 94.34 -43.48
C VAL A 117 -24.58 94.39 -44.67
N ASP A 118 -24.94 95.03 -45.78
CA ASP A 118 -24.06 95.13 -46.96
C ASP A 118 -22.75 95.87 -46.64
N VAL A 119 -22.81 96.96 -45.86
CA VAL A 119 -21.62 97.69 -45.39
C VAL A 119 -20.73 96.80 -44.51
N LEU A 120 -21.32 95.97 -43.65
CA LEU A 120 -20.57 95.04 -42.80
C LEU A 120 -20.00 93.84 -43.60
N THR A 121 -20.71 93.38 -44.64
CA THR A 121 -20.32 92.21 -45.43
C THR A 121 -19.18 92.55 -46.40
N ASN A 122 -19.17 93.77 -46.94
CA ASN A 122 -18.18 94.24 -47.92
C ASN A 122 -16.93 94.89 -47.28
N SER A 123 -16.90 95.07 -45.96
CA SER A 123 -15.73 95.60 -45.28
C SER A 123 -14.66 94.52 -45.11
N GLU A 124 -13.57 94.63 -45.87
CA GLU A 124 -12.48 93.63 -45.89
C GLU A 124 -11.84 93.42 -44.50
N CYS A 125 -11.75 94.48 -43.70
CA CYS A 125 -11.23 94.43 -42.34
C CYS A 125 -12.13 93.62 -41.39
N LEU A 126 -13.46 93.71 -41.57
CA LEU A 126 -14.44 92.96 -40.76
C LEU A 126 -14.53 91.49 -41.18
N VAL A 127 -14.28 91.17 -42.45
CA VAL A 127 -14.18 89.77 -42.91
C VAL A 127 -13.03 89.05 -42.21
N LYS A 128 -11.84 89.67 -42.15
CA LYS A 128 -10.69 89.11 -41.42
C LYS A 128 -10.97 88.94 -39.92
N HIS A 129 -11.71 89.88 -39.32
CA HIS A 129 -12.12 89.77 -37.92
C HIS A 129 -13.13 88.64 -37.69
N ARG A 130 -14.13 88.50 -38.58
CA ARG A 130 -15.14 87.43 -38.57
C ARG A 130 -14.50 86.06 -38.63
N GLU A 131 -13.57 85.84 -39.56
CA GLU A 131 -12.85 84.57 -39.67
C GLU A 131 -12.04 84.24 -38.41
N LYS A 132 -11.37 85.25 -37.82
CA LYS A 132 -10.63 85.09 -36.58
C LYS A 132 -11.55 84.75 -35.41
N TYR A 133 -12.73 85.37 -35.33
CA TYR A 133 -13.71 85.07 -34.30
C TYR A 133 -14.30 83.68 -34.46
N LEU A 134 -14.70 83.28 -35.66
CA LEU A 134 -15.22 81.95 -35.96
C LEU A 134 -14.22 80.83 -35.64
N LYS A 135 -12.91 81.07 -35.85
CA LYS A 135 -11.86 80.14 -35.44
C LYS A 135 -11.71 80.03 -33.91
N ASN A 136 -12.05 81.08 -33.18
CA ASN A 136 -11.92 81.16 -31.73
C ASN A 136 -13.21 80.81 -30.96
N LEU A 137 -14.31 80.49 -31.66
CA LEU A 137 -15.53 80.01 -31.01
C LEU A 137 -15.31 78.61 -30.40
N PRO A 138 -15.86 78.34 -29.21
CA PRO A 138 -15.79 77.02 -28.60
C PRO A 138 -16.47 75.97 -29.49
N GLN A 139 -15.81 74.82 -29.68
CA GLN A 139 -16.23 73.76 -30.62
C GLN A 139 -17.63 73.17 -30.36
N GLY A 140 -18.21 73.44 -29.19
CA GLY A 140 -19.55 72.99 -28.79
C GLY A 140 -20.70 73.93 -29.17
N ASP A 141 -20.43 75.16 -29.66
CA ASP A 141 -21.45 76.14 -29.99
C ASP A 141 -22.32 75.66 -31.17
N ASN A 142 -23.64 75.70 -30.99
CA ASN A 142 -24.61 75.30 -32.02
C ASN A 142 -24.46 76.14 -33.30
N SER A 143 -23.99 77.38 -33.16
CA SER A 143 -23.68 78.28 -34.27
C SER A 143 -22.57 77.72 -35.18
N LEU A 144 -21.56 77.09 -34.58
CA LEU A 144 -20.43 76.51 -35.30
C LEU A 144 -20.78 75.15 -35.90
N LYS A 145 -21.62 74.36 -35.23
CA LYS A 145 -22.22 73.13 -35.80
C LYS A 145 -23.07 73.44 -37.02
N LEU A 146 -23.88 74.49 -36.99
CA LEU A 146 -24.70 74.91 -38.13
C LEU A 146 -23.82 75.32 -39.33
N VAL A 147 -22.77 76.11 -39.10
CA VAL A 147 -21.81 76.48 -40.15
C VAL A 147 -21.11 75.25 -40.74
N ARG A 148 -20.74 74.26 -39.91
CA ARG A 148 -20.17 72.98 -40.39
C ARG A 148 -21.18 72.17 -41.20
N PHE A 149 -22.39 71.99 -40.70
CA PHE A 149 -23.43 71.26 -41.44
C PHE A 149 -23.75 71.89 -42.79
N ILE A 150 -23.78 73.23 -42.87
CA ILE A 150 -24.00 73.91 -44.15
C ILE A 150 -22.79 73.70 -45.08
N LYS A 151 -21.55 73.68 -44.56
CA LYS A 151 -20.36 73.34 -45.35
C LYS A 151 -20.38 71.89 -45.82
N ASP A 152 -20.65 70.93 -44.94
CA ASP A 152 -20.76 69.51 -45.28
C ASP A 152 -21.89 69.27 -46.29
N LEU A 153 -23.01 69.99 -46.17
CA LEU A 153 -24.12 69.90 -47.12
C LEU A 153 -23.73 70.49 -48.48
N ILE A 154 -23.01 71.61 -48.50
CA ILE A 154 -22.43 72.17 -49.73
C ILE A 154 -21.47 71.15 -50.35
N ASP A 155 -20.59 70.54 -49.57
CA ASP A 155 -19.61 69.57 -50.07
C ASP A 155 -20.30 68.30 -50.60
N ILE A 156 -21.26 67.73 -49.87
CA ILE A 156 -22.09 66.61 -50.33
C ILE A 156 -22.88 66.99 -51.59
N TYR A 157 -23.45 68.20 -51.64
CA TYR A 157 -24.17 68.67 -52.82
C TYR A 157 -23.23 68.84 -54.01
N MET A 158 -22.02 69.35 -53.80
CA MET A 158 -21.02 69.49 -54.85
C MET A 158 -20.50 68.13 -55.33
N GLU A 159 -20.29 67.16 -54.44
CA GLU A 159 -19.94 65.77 -54.78
C GLU A 159 -21.07 65.06 -55.53
N THR A 160 -22.33 65.26 -55.12
CA THR A 160 -23.49 64.65 -55.78
C THR A 160 -23.86 65.33 -57.10
N ALA A 161 -23.66 66.64 -57.23
CA ALA A 161 -23.89 67.39 -58.46
C ALA A 161 -22.76 67.20 -59.50
N SER A 162 -21.58 66.74 -59.07
CA SER A 162 -20.45 66.45 -59.97
C SER A 162 -20.42 65.00 -60.47
N LEU A 163 -21.22 64.10 -59.91
CA LEU A 163 -21.35 62.72 -60.36
C LEU A 163 -22.18 62.63 -61.64
N SER A 164 -21.69 61.85 -62.60
CA SER A 164 -22.46 61.51 -63.81
C SER A 164 -23.60 60.54 -63.49
N CYS A 165 -24.69 60.59 -64.25
CA CYS A 165 -25.81 59.63 -64.11
C CYS A 165 -25.37 58.16 -64.26
N GLN A 166 -24.22 57.89 -64.89
CA GLN A 166 -23.65 56.55 -65.02
C GLN A 166 -22.98 56.08 -63.72
N GLU A 167 -22.18 56.94 -63.08
CA GLU A 167 -21.47 56.61 -61.82
C GLU A 167 -22.42 56.38 -60.65
N LEU A 168 -23.56 57.09 -60.64
CA LEU A 168 -24.66 56.86 -59.69
C LEU A 168 -25.28 55.47 -59.84
N ARG A 169 -25.46 54.98 -61.08
CA ARG A 169 -26.00 53.63 -61.33
C ARG A 169 -25.01 52.55 -60.91
N GLU A 170 -23.72 52.74 -61.19
CA GLU A 170 -22.66 51.80 -60.80
C GLU A 170 -22.57 51.68 -59.27
N ARG A 171 -22.60 52.80 -58.54
CA ARG A 171 -22.68 52.78 -57.07
C ARG A 171 -23.93 52.09 -56.54
N ASP A 172 -25.10 52.35 -57.13
CA ASP A 172 -26.34 51.70 -56.72
C ASP A 172 -26.29 50.18 -56.96
N GLU A 173 -25.68 49.74 -58.06
CA GLU A 173 -25.46 48.31 -58.33
C GLU A 173 -24.50 47.67 -57.34
N GLU A 174 -23.41 48.34 -56.98
CA GLU A 174 -22.47 47.89 -55.95
C GLU A 174 -23.15 47.76 -54.59
N ILE A 175 -23.96 48.75 -54.20
CA ILE A 175 -24.74 48.72 -52.95
C ILE A 175 -25.71 47.53 -52.97
N ARG A 176 -26.42 47.29 -54.08
CA ARG A 176 -27.34 46.15 -54.21
C ARG A 176 -26.60 44.81 -54.11
N LYS A 177 -25.44 44.68 -54.75
CA LYS A 177 -24.57 43.49 -54.62
C LYS A 177 -24.12 43.28 -53.18
N ALA A 178 -23.66 44.33 -52.51
CA ALA A 178 -23.25 44.29 -51.11
C ALA A 178 -24.41 43.89 -50.18
N VAL A 179 -25.63 44.40 -50.42
CA VAL A 179 -26.83 44.02 -49.68
C VAL A 179 -27.18 42.55 -49.92
N ALA A 180 -27.15 42.07 -51.15
CA ALA A 180 -27.43 40.67 -51.48
C ALA A 180 -26.40 39.73 -50.82
N LEU A 181 -25.12 40.09 -50.84
CA LEU A 181 -24.05 39.34 -50.15
C LEU A 181 -24.23 39.35 -48.64
N SER A 182 -24.52 40.51 -48.04
CA SER A 182 -24.80 40.63 -46.61
C SER A 182 -25.98 39.76 -46.18
N GLN A 183 -27.06 39.74 -46.98
CA GLN A 183 -28.20 38.86 -46.75
C GLN A 183 -27.83 37.38 -46.85
N ALA A 184 -27.00 36.99 -47.83
CA ALA A 184 -26.50 35.61 -47.96
C ALA A 184 -25.66 35.19 -46.74
N ILE A 185 -24.70 36.04 -46.34
CA ILE A 185 -23.88 35.83 -45.14
C ILE A 185 -24.76 35.72 -43.89
N GLN A 186 -25.80 36.54 -43.78
CA GLN A 186 -26.71 36.49 -42.63
C GLN A 186 -27.51 35.18 -42.59
N ARG A 187 -27.94 34.64 -43.75
CA ARG A 187 -28.54 33.31 -43.83
C ARG A 187 -27.56 32.23 -43.41
N ASP A 188 -26.30 32.30 -43.86
CA ASP A 188 -25.27 31.34 -43.51
C ASP A 188 -24.93 31.37 -42.02
N ILE A 189 -24.84 32.57 -41.42
CA ILE A 189 -24.67 32.75 -39.98
C ILE A 189 -25.81 32.06 -39.22
N VAL A 190 -27.06 32.28 -39.63
CA VAL A 190 -28.23 31.64 -39.00
C VAL A 190 -28.16 30.12 -39.16
N ALA A 191 -27.80 29.61 -40.34
CA ALA A 191 -27.66 28.18 -40.59
C ALA A 191 -26.57 27.55 -39.72
N ILE A 192 -25.38 28.17 -39.64
CA ILE A 192 -24.27 27.72 -38.80
C ILE A 192 -24.65 27.77 -37.32
N GLN A 193 -25.32 28.84 -36.86
CA GLN A 193 -25.80 28.93 -35.48
C GLN A 193 -26.81 27.83 -35.14
N SER A 194 -27.71 27.50 -36.07
CA SER A 194 -28.70 26.42 -35.87
C SER A 194 -28.02 25.04 -35.77
N THR A 195 -27.04 24.76 -36.65
CA THR A 195 -26.28 23.50 -36.61
C THR A 195 -25.41 23.39 -35.36
N GLN A 196 -24.81 24.50 -34.92
CA GLN A 196 -24.05 24.55 -33.67
C GLN A 196 -24.93 24.29 -32.44
N ARG A 197 -26.13 24.89 -32.38
CA ARG A 197 -27.11 24.63 -31.32
C ARG A 197 -27.52 23.16 -31.30
N ARG A 198 -27.83 22.57 -32.47
CA ARG A 198 -28.17 21.15 -32.58
C ARG A 198 -27.04 20.25 -32.08
N ARG A 199 -25.79 20.51 -32.46
CA ARG A 199 -24.61 19.77 -32.00
C ARG A 199 -24.40 19.90 -30.49
N LYS A 200 -24.56 21.11 -29.94
CA LYS A 200 -24.50 21.33 -28.48
C LYS A 200 -25.56 20.52 -27.74
N GLN A 201 -26.81 20.56 -28.19
CA GLN A 201 -27.89 19.77 -27.58
C GLN A 201 -27.66 18.26 -27.67
N GLN A 202 -27.14 17.76 -28.80
CA GLN A 202 -26.79 16.34 -28.94
C GLN A 202 -25.66 15.96 -27.97
N SER A 203 -24.60 16.78 -27.90
CA SER A 203 -23.49 16.59 -26.97
C SER A 203 -23.96 16.61 -25.50
N GLU A 204 -24.83 17.55 -25.13
CA GLU A 204 -25.41 17.63 -23.78
C GLU A 204 -26.24 16.38 -23.44
N LYS A 205 -27.05 15.88 -24.38
CA LYS A 205 -27.81 14.63 -24.20
C LYS A 205 -26.90 13.42 -24.02
N GLU A 206 -25.84 13.29 -24.82
CA GLU A 206 -24.87 12.21 -24.66
C GLU A 206 -24.11 12.31 -23.35
N LEU A 207 -23.73 13.52 -22.95
CA LEU A 207 -23.01 13.77 -21.70
C LEU A 207 -23.90 13.46 -20.49
N ALA A 208 -25.19 13.82 -20.53
CA ALA A 208 -26.15 13.42 -19.52
C ALA A 208 -26.32 11.89 -19.45
N ARG A 209 -26.42 11.21 -20.60
CA ARG A 209 -26.49 9.73 -20.65
C ARG A 209 -25.24 9.08 -20.05
N LYS A 210 -24.05 9.56 -20.42
CA LYS A 210 -22.77 9.05 -19.89
C LYS A 210 -22.63 9.30 -18.39
N LYS A 211 -23.03 10.48 -17.89
CA LYS A 211 -23.07 10.77 -16.45
C LYS A 211 -23.99 9.80 -15.69
N GLY A 212 -25.19 9.56 -16.20
CA GLY A 212 -26.11 8.59 -15.58
C GLY A 212 -25.57 7.16 -15.57
N LEU A 213 -24.83 6.74 -16.60
CA LEU A 213 -24.12 5.45 -16.58
C LEU A 213 -22.99 5.43 -15.54
N LEU A 214 -22.21 6.50 -15.45
CA LEU A 214 -21.12 6.62 -14.48
C LEU A 214 -21.64 6.50 -13.04
N GLU A 215 -22.74 7.19 -12.71
CA GLU A 215 -23.39 7.12 -11.40
C GLU A 215 -23.85 5.69 -11.07
N LYS A 216 -24.45 4.98 -12.05
CA LYS A 216 -24.82 3.56 -11.89
C LYS A 216 -23.61 2.67 -11.63
N TYR A 217 -22.51 2.86 -12.35
CA TYR A 217 -21.28 2.08 -12.13
C TYR A 217 -20.63 2.37 -10.78
N ILE A 218 -20.62 3.64 -10.34
CA ILE A 218 -20.14 4.02 -9.01
C ILE A 218 -20.98 3.34 -7.92
N TYR A 219 -22.30 3.37 -8.07
CA TYR A 219 -23.22 2.69 -7.16
C TYR A 219 -22.98 1.18 -7.10
N LEU A 220 -22.89 0.53 -8.26
CA LEU A 220 -22.66 -0.91 -8.35
C LEU A 220 -21.30 -1.30 -7.75
N LYS A 221 -20.25 -0.53 -8.02
CA LYS A 221 -18.91 -0.72 -7.43
C LYS A 221 -18.98 -0.64 -5.91
N LYS A 222 -19.69 0.35 -5.35
CA LYS A 222 -19.87 0.49 -3.90
C LYS A 222 -20.65 -0.69 -3.30
N GLN A 223 -21.72 -1.13 -3.96
CA GLN A 223 -22.49 -2.30 -3.52
C GLN A 223 -21.65 -3.58 -3.53
N LEU A 224 -20.90 -3.83 -4.61
CA LEU A 224 -19.99 -4.98 -4.71
C LEU A 224 -18.92 -4.91 -3.62
N GLY A 225 -18.29 -3.74 -3.43
CA GLY A 225 -17.31 -3.53 -2.37
C GLY A 225 -17.86 -3.88 -0.99
N ASN A 226 -19.07 -3.42 -0.67
CA ASN A 226 -19.74 -3.76 0.59
C ASN A 226 -20.05 -5.27 0.72
N LYS A 227 -20.48 -5.91 -0.37
CA LYS A 227 -20.78 -7.35 -0.38
C LYS A 227 -19.52 -8.17 -0.13
N TYR A 228 -18.42 -7.88 -0.84
CA TYR A 228 -17.14 -8.58 -0.65
C TYR A 228 -16.53 -8.29 0.72
N SER A 229 -16.63 -7.05 1.22
CA SER A 229 -16.17 -6.72 2.57
C SER A 229 -16.90 -7.55 3.63
N LYS A 230 -18.23 -7.68 3.54
CA LYS A 230 -19.01 -8.56 4.43
C LYS A 230 -18.64 -10.04 4.28
N MET A 231 -18.45 -10.51 3.05
CA MET A 231 -18.04 -11.89 2.79
C MET A 231 -16.67 -12.21 3.40
N LEU A 232 -15.69 -11.31 3.23
CA LEU A 232 -14.35 -11.45 3.82
C LEU A 232 -14.40 -11.42 5.35
N LEU A 233 -15.22 -10.54 5.93
CA LEU A 233 -15.40 -10.48 7.38
C LEU A 233 -16.00 -11.78 7.93
N ASN A 234 -17.03 -12.31 7.27
CA ASN A 234 -17.65 -13.59 7.66
C ASN A 234 -16.67 -14.76 7.51
N LEU A 235 -15.90 -14.80 6.41
CA LEU A 235 -14.89 -15.83 6.18
C LEU A 235 -13.82 -15.79 7.28
N ARG A 236 -13.35 -14.59 7.64
CA ARG A 236 -12.40 -14.39 8.73
C ARG A 236 -12.96 -14.91 10.06
N HIS A 237 -14.19 -14.54 10.43
CA HIS A 237 -14.80 -15.02 11.67
C HIS A 237 -15.06 -16.53 11.68
N SER A 238 -15.44 -17.11 10.54
CA SER A 238 -15.59 -18.56 10.41
C SER A 238 -14.26 -19.28 10.63
N SER A 239 -13.20 -18.78 9.97
CA SER A 239 -11.85 -19.32 10.11
C SER A 239 -11.29 -19.14 11.53
N GLU A 240 -11.48 -17.98 12.16
CA GLU A 240 -11.09 -17.75 13.56
C GLU A 240 -11.81 -18.71 14.51
N ARG A 241 -13.10 -19.00 14.26
CA ARG A 241 -13.88 -19.96 15.05
C ARG A 241 -13.40 -21.40 14.85
N GLU A 242 -13.13 -21.80 13.61
CA GLU A 242 -12.59 -23.13 13.29
C GLU A 242 -11.22 -23.33 13.93
N MET A 243 -10.31 -22.35 13.80
CA MET A 243 -9.00 -22.40 14.45
C MET A 243 -9.10 -22.49 15.99
N ALA A 244 -10.07 -21.78 16.60
CA ALA A 244 -10.29 -21.88 18.04
C ALA A 244 -10.76 -23.29 18.46
N LEU A 245 -11.70 -23.87 17.72
CA LEU A 245 -12.17 -25.25 17.97
C LEU A 245 -11.06 -26.29 17.79
N GLU A 246 -10.25 -26.16 16.74
CA GLU A 246 -9.11 -27.04 16.50
C GLU A 246 -8.04 -26.90 17.59
N MET A 247 -7.78 -25.67 18.06
CA MET A 247 -6.86 -25.44 19.18
C MET A 247 -7.36 -26.10 20.46
N ASP A 248 -8.65 -25.98 20.78
CA ASP A 248 -9.23 -26.59 21.97
C ASP A 248 -9.22 -28.13 21.88
N ALA A 249 -9.55 -28.69 20.71
CA ALA A 249 -9.43 -30.13 20.45
C ALA A 249 -7.97 -30.63 20.55
N SER A 250 -7.01 -29.83 20.08
CA SER A 250 -5.59 -30.15 20.21
C SER A 250 -5.13 -30.15 21.67
N LYS A 251 -5.63 -29.22 22.50
CA LYS A 251 -5.32 -29.20 23.94
C LYS A 251 -5.94 -30.38 24.68
N GLU A 252 -7.16 -30.78 24.32
CA GLU A 252 -7.80 -31.98 24.87
C GLU A 252 -6.97 -33.22 24.56
N ASN A 253 -6.57 -33.39 23.30
CA ASN A 253 -5.68 -34.48 22.88
C ASN A 253 -4.32 -34.46 23.60
N GLU A 254 -3.73 -33.29 23.82
CA GLU A 254 -2.48 -33.14 24.58
C GLU A 254 -2.65 -33.58 26.04
N ASN A 255 -3.76 -33.19 26.68
CA ASN A 255 -4.10 -33.62 28.03
C ASN A 255 -4.31 -35.15 28.11
N ASP A 256 -5.01 -35.73 27.15
CA ASP A 256 -5.24 -37.18 27.07
C ASP A 256 -3.92 -37.95 26.90
N LEU A 257 -3.03 -37.47 26.02
CA LEU A 257 -1.71 -38.05 25.85
C LEU A 257 -0.86 -37.92 27.12
N ALA A 258 -0.92 -36.77 27.81
CA ALA A 258 -0.22 -36.59 29.08
C ALA A 258 -0.73 -37.57 30.16
N GLN A 259 -2.05 -37.77 30.26
CA GLN A 259 -2.63 -38.78 31.16
C GLN A 259 -2.21 -40.20 30.78
N LEU A 260 -2.19 -40.52 29.48
CA LEU A 260 -1.73 -41.83 29.00
C LEU A 260 -0.26 -42.08 29.39
N VAL A 261 0.61 -41.08 29.26
CA VAL A 261 2.02 -41.18 29.67
C VAL A 261 2.14 -41.45 31.17
N ILE A 262 1.37 -40.74 32.01
CA ILE A 262 1.35 -40.95 33.46
C ILE A 262 0.93 -42.39 33.78
N THR A 263 -0.19 -42.85 33.23
CA THR A 263 -0.69 -44.21 33.50
C THR A 263 0.26 -45.31 32.99
N LEU A 264 0.92 -45.11 31.85
CA LEU A 264 1.94 -46.03 31.35
C LEU A 264 3.16 -46.08 32.25
N ASN A 265 3.61 -44.93 32.76
CA ASN A 265 4.74 -44.87 33.68
C ASN A 265 4.41 -45.56 35.01
N GLU A 266 3.21 -45.39 35.55
CA GLU A 266 2.74 -46.11 36.74
C GLU A 266 2.72 -47.63 36.51
N LYS A 267 2.17 -48.08 35.37
CA LYS A 267 2.17 -49.50 34.99
C LYS A 267 3.59 -50.05 34.85
N TYR A 268 4.49 -49.31 34.23
CA TYR A 268 5.88 -49.68 34.04
C TYR A 268 6.63 -49.81 35.39
N ASN A 269 6.49 -48.82 36.27
CA ASN A 269 7.09 -48.84 37.60
C ASN A 269 6.53 -49.97 38.47
N SER A 270 5.22 -50.23 38.39
CA SER A 270 4.59 -51.40 39.04
C SER A 270 5.19 -52.71 38.53
N LEU A 271 5.38 -52.85 37.22
CA LEU A 271 6.00 -54.03 36.60
C LEU A 271 7.45 -54.21 37.09
N ILE A 272 8.27 -53.15 37.10
CA ILE A 272 9.64 -53.18 37.64
C ILE A 272 9.64 -53.67 39.09
N ASN A 273 8.81 -53.07 39.94
CA ASN A 273 8.74 -53.44 41.35
C ASN A 273 8.34 -54.91 41.53
N ASN A 274 7.40 -55.40 40.73
CA ASN A 274 7.02 -56.81 40.73
C ASN A 274 8.17 -57.73 40.31
N HIS A 275 8.96 -57.35 39.30
CA HIS A 275 10.14 -58.12 38.89
C HIS A 275 11.23 -58.12 39.97
N LEU A 276 11.54 -56.96 40.58
CA LEU A 276 12.50 -56.87 41.68
C LEU A 276 12.08 -57.73 42.88
N LEU A 277 10.80 -57.73 43.23
CA LEU A 277 10.26 -58.60 44.29
C LEU A 277 10.39 -60.09 43.94
N ARG A 278 10.13 -60.47 42.68
CA ARG A 278 10.30 -61.85 42.22
C ARG A 278 11.77 -62.27 42.25
N GLU A 279 12.67 -61.42 41.78
CA GLU A 279 14.11 -61.67 41.80
C GLU A 279 14.61 -61.84 43.24
N LYS A 280 14.21 -60.95 44.17
CA LYS A 280 14.52 -61.08 45.60
C LYS A 280 14.02 -62.40 46.18
N LYS A 281 12.80 -62.84 45.83
CA LYS A 281 12.26 -64.14 46.25
C LYS A 281 13.10 -65.30 45.72
N ILE A 282 13.55 -65.25 44.46
CA ILE A 282 14.39 -66.29 43.86
C ILE A 282 15.77 -66.31 44.52
N LYS A 283 16.42 -65.16 44.70
CA LYS A 283 17.71 -65.04 45.42
C LYS A 283 17.62 -65.59 46.84
N ASN A 284 16.54 -65.31 47.57
CA ASN A 284 16.32 -65.88 48.90
C ASN A 284 16.14 -67.40 48.87
N LYS A 285 15.47 -67.95 47.84
CA LYS A 285 15.36 -69.41 47.66
C LYS A 285 16.72 -70.03 47.36
N LEU A 286 17.49 -69.43 46.44
CA LEU A 286 18.84 -69.86 46.09
C LEU A 286 19.76 -69.86 47.31
N GLY A 287 19.78 -68.76 48.09
CA GLY A 287 20.59 -68.69 49.30
C GLY A 287 20.20 -69.73 50.35
N LYS A 288 18.91 -70.08 50.48
CA LYS A 288 18.47 -71.19 51.35
C LYS A 288 18.96 -72.55 50.84
N THR A 289 18.85 -72.81 49.54
CA THR A 289 19.34 -74.07 48.96
C THR A 289 20.86 -74.18 49.05
N GLU A 290 21.60 -73.10 48.82
CA GLU A 290 23.05 -73.04 48.99
C GLU A 290 23.45 -73.28 50.46
N ALA A 291 22.75 -72.68 51.41
CA ALA A 291 22.97 -72.93 52.84
C ALA A 291 22.71 -74.41 53.23
N HIS A 292 21.67 -75.04 52.66
CA HIS A 292 21.40 -76.47 52.87
C HIS A 292 22.52 -77.34 52.28
N LEU A 293 23.00 -77.04 51.06
CA LEU A 293 24.10 -77.76 50.44
C LEU A 293 25.40 -77.61 51.26
N ALA A 294 25.73 -76.39 51.69
CA ALA A 294 26.88 -76.14 52.56
C ALA A 294 26.79 -76.90 53.89
N SER A 295 25.59 -76.97 54.48
CA SER A 295 25.36 -77.77 55.69
C SER A 295 25.55 -79.27 55.44
N TRP A 296 25.09 -79.80 54.30
CA TRP A 296 25.33 -81.20 53.94
C TRP A 296 26.80 -81.50 53.72
N ILE A 297 27.52 -80.65 52.97
CA ILE A 297 28.96 -80.78 52.77
C ILE A 297 29.70 -80.81 54.11
N SER A 298 29.41 -79.86 55.00
CA SER A 298 30.03 -79.83 56.34
C SER A 298 29.75 -81.08 57.17
N LYS A 299 28.54 -81.68 57.05
CA LYS A 299 28.24 -82.96 57.70
C LYS A 299 29.04 -84.10 57.10
N TYR A 300 29.08 -84.21 55.77
CA TYR A 300 29.88 -85.23 55.08
C TYR A 300 31.38 -85.10 55.42
N ASP A 301 31.92 -83.89 55.48
CA ASP A 301 33.32 -83.66 55.86
C ASP A 301 33.59 -84.11 57.31
N SER A 302 32.66 -83.83 58.23
CA SER A 302 32.73 -84.30 59.62
C SER A 302 32.69 -85.82 59.70
N ASP A 303 31.71 -86.45 59.05
CA ASP A 303 31.54 -87.91 59.04
C ASP A 303 32.76 -88.60 58.42
N ILE A 304 33.30 -88.07 57.33
CA ILE A 304 34.53 -88.60 56.70
C ILE A 304 35.73 -88.46 57.65
N SER A 305 35.86 -87.32 58.35
CA SER A 305 36.93 -87.12 59.34
C SER A 305 36.82 -88.11 60.49
N GLU A 306 35.62 -88.31 61.03
CA GLU A 306 35.37 -89.31 62.09
C GLU A 306 35.69 -90.73 61.61
N LYS A 307 35.30 -91.09 60.38
CA LYS A 307 35.61 -92.41 59.81
C LYS A 307 37.10 -92.62 59.56
N ARG A 308 37.82 -91.57 59.17
CA ARG A 308 39.29 -91.60 59.04
C ARG A 308 39.95 -91.87 60.38
N LEU A 309 39.54 -91.16 61.44
CA LEU A 309 40.06 -91.38 62.80
C LEU A 309 39.76 -92.80 63.30
N GLN A 310 38.54 -93.32 63.08
CA GLN A 310 38.20 -94.71 63.43
C GLN A 310 39.06 -95.73 62.67
N LEU A 311 39.34 -95.48 61.39
CA LEU A 311 40.19 -96.35 60.58
C LEU A 311 41.63 -96.34 61.07
N GLU A 312 42.18 -95.16 61.41
CA GLU A 312 43.51 -94.99 61.98
C GLU A 312 43.66 -95.72 63.33
N ASP A 313 42.68 -95.57 64.23
CA ASP A 313 42.64 -96.29 65.51
C ASP A 313 42.61 -97.82 65.31
N LEU A 314 41.76 -98.32 64.40
CA LEU A 314 41.72 -99.74 64.06
C LEU A 314 43.04 -100.24 63.45
N GLN A 315 43.69 -99.42 62.62
CA GLN A 315 45.00 -99.76 62.06
C GLN A 315 46.08 -99.86 63.14
N ASP A 316 46.07 -98.95 64.12
CA ASP A 316 47.02 -98.99 65.23
C ASP A 316 46.75 -100.17 66.17
N GLN A 317 45.49 -100.48 66.46
CA GLN A 317 45.12 -101.71 67.18
C GLN A 317 45.57 -102.96 66.44
N PHE A 318 45.39 -103.02 65.12
CA PHE A 318 45.85 -104.15 64.30
C PHE A 318 47.37 -104.30 64.34
N LYS A 319 48.13 -103.21 64.19
CA LYS A 319 49.60 -103.23 64.33
C LYS A 319 50.03 -103.75 65.70
N ASN A 320 49.39 -103.28 66.78
CA ASN A 320 49.69 -103.76 68.14
C ASN A 320 49.39 -105.25 68.30
N ILE A 321 48.30 -105.74 67.72
CA ILE A 321 47.99 -107.19 67.72
C ILE A 321 49.04 -107.97 66.95
N CYS A 322 49.49 -107.50 65.78
CA CYS A 322 50.57 -108.14 65.02
C CYS A 322 51.86 -108.20 65.84
N LEU A 323 52.26 -107.11 66.49
CA LEU A 323 53.43 -107.10 67.38
C LEU A 323 53.28 -108.10 68.54
N ASN A 324 52.09 -108.18 69.15
CA ASN A 324 51.82 -109.16 70.21
C ASN A 324 51.88 -110.61 69.69
N ILE A 325 51.45 -110.86 68.45
CA ILE A 325 51.55 -112.19 67.82
C ILE A 325 53.03 -112.54 67.60
N GLU A 326 53.82 -111.62 67.05
CA GLU A 326 55.27 -111.79 66.86
C GLU A 326 55.97 -112.09 68.21
N ASP A 327 55.68 -111.31 69.26
CA ASP A 327 56.22 -111.53 70.60
C ASP A 327 55.84 -112.91 71.19
N LEU A 328 54.60 -113.37 70.95
CA LEU A 328 54.13 -114.69 71.40
C LEU A 328 54.74 -115.83 70.60
N GLU A 329 54.94 -115.66 69.30
CA GLU A 329 55.65 -116.62 68.44
C GLU A 329 57.11 -116.77 68.90
N ASP A 330 57.80 -115.66 69.18
CA ASP A 330 59.16 -115.66 69.73
C ASP A 330 59.23 -116.38 71.11
N GLN A 331 58.24 -116.14 71.97
CA GLN A 331 58.14 -116.84 73.27
C GLN A 331 57.89 -118.34 73.08
N LEU A 332 57.04 -118.73 72.13
CA LEU A 332 56.72 -120.12 71.84
C LEU A 332 57.95 -120.85 71.28
N ASP A 333 58.69 -120.22 70.37
CA ASP A 333 59.96 -120.73 69.84
C ASP A 333 61.00 -120.94 70.95
N ASN A 334 61.08 -120.01 71.91
CA ASN A 334 61.95 -120.14 73.07
C ASN A 334 61.54 -121.31 73.99
N VAL A 335 60.23 -121.45 74.26
CA VAL A 335 59.70 -122.59 75.04
C VAL A 335 59.96 -123.92 74.34
N ASP A 336 59.76 -123.99 73.02
CA ASP A 336 60.05 -125.19 72.22
C ASP A 336 61.53 -125.57 72.27
N MET A 337 62.42 -124.57 72.21
CA MET A 337 63.87 -124.78 72.36
C MET A 337 64.23 -125.33 73.76
N LEU A 338 63.67 -124.73 74.82
CA LEU A 338 63.86 -125.21 76.20
C LEU A 338 63.28 -126.62 76.41
N TYR A 339 62.10 -126.90 75.84
CA TYR A 339 61.45 -128.21 75.92
C TYR A 339 62.30 -129.29 75.23
N ARG A 340 62.80 -129.01 74.01
CA ARG A 340 63.73 -129.91 73.31
C ARG A 340 64.97 -130.19 74.15
N ARG A 341 65.57 -129.16 74.74
CA ARG A 341 66.72 -129.31 75.64
C ARG A 341 66.39 -130.18 76.86
N PHE A 342 65.32 -129.88 77.58
CA PHE A 342 64.88 -130.67 78.73
C PHE A 342 64.64 -132.14 78.35
N LYS A 343 64.00 -132.38 77.21
CA LYS A 343 63.75 -133.74 76.72
C LYS A 343 65.05 -134.48 76.44
N THR A 344 66.03 -133.82 75.83
CA THR A 344 67.36 -134.42 75.63
C THR A 344 68.06 -134.73 76.97
N GLU A 345 68.02 -133.82 77.95
CA GLU A 345 68.58 -134.05 79.29
C GLU A 345 67.88 -135.20 80.02
N GLU A 346 66.54 -135.32 79.91
CA GLU A 346 65.76 -136.43 80.44
C GLU A 346 66.17 -137.76 79.80
N GLU A 347 66.33 -137.81 78.47
CA GLU A 347 66.81 -138.98 77.74
C GLU A 347 68.23 -139.40 78.19
N TYR A 348 69.14 -138.44 78.38
CA TYR A 348 70.48 -138.71 78.91
C TYR A 348 70.43 -139.27 80.33
N ALA A 349 69.64 -138.67 81.24
CA ALA A 349 69.51 -139.14 82.61
C ALA A 349 68.85 -140.53 82.70
N GLN A 350 67.88 -140.81 81.83
CA GLN A 350 67.28 -142.16 81.72
C GLN A 350 68.30 -143.18 81.22
N ARG A 351 69.12 -142.84 80.21
CA ARG A 351 70.23 -143.69 79.74
C ARG A 351 71.24 -143.94 80.85
N GLU A 352 71.67 -142.92 81.58
CA GLU A 352 72.62 -143.05 82.69
C GLU A 352 72.09 -143.97 83.78
N LYS A 353 70.82 -143.83 84.20
CA LYS A 353 70.17 -144.76 85.14
C LYS A 353 70.12 -146.20 84.61
N LEU A 354 69.84 -146.39 83.33
CA LEU A 354 69.86 -147.72 82.70
C LEU A 354 71.27 -148.31 82.67
N GLU A 355 72.29 -147.51 82.39
CA GLU A 355 73.69 -147.92 82.42
C GLU A 355 74.17 -148.25 83.84
N GLU A 356 73.81 -147.43 84.84
CA GLU A 356 74.08 -147.70 86.25
C GLU A 356 73.44 -149.01 86.70
N THR A 357 72.16 -149.20 86.42
CA THR A 357 71.44 -150.44 86.77
C THR A 357 72.02 -151.65 86.03
N ALA A 358 72.42 -151.51 84.77
CA ALA A 358 73.13 -152.55 84.01
C ALA A 358 74.50 -152.88 84.62
N MET A 359 75.28 -151.87 85.02
CA MET A 359 76.58 -152.05 85.67
C MET A 359 76.44 -152.69 87.05
N LEU A 360 75.41 -152.32 87.81
CA LEU A 360 75.08 -152.91 89.11
C LEU A 360 74.67 -154.38 88.94
N PHE A 361 73.88 -154.69 87.91
CA PHE A 361 73.57 -156.07 87.52
C PHE A 361 74.81 -156.87 87.13
N LEU A 362 75.73 -156.29 86.33
CA LEU A 362 77.02 -156.89 85.95
C LEU A 362 77.90 -157.15 87.18
N ARG A 363 78.02 -156.18 88.10
CA ARG A 363 78.74 -156.32 89.38
C ARG A 363 78.14 -157.43 90.24
N ASN A 364 76.82 -157.46 90.39
CA ASN A 364 76.12 -158.51 91.14
C ASN A 364 76.32 -159.89 90.50
N LYS A 365 76.25 -159.99 89.17
CA LYS A 365 76.51 -161.24 88.44
C LYS A 365 77.96 -161.71 88.62
N ALA A 366 78.93 -160.80 88.57
CA ALA A 366 80.33 -161.09 88.86
C ALA A 366 80.52 -161.57 90.32
N ALA A 367 79.92 -160.88 91.29
CA ALA A 367 79.93 -161.26 92.70
C ALA A 367 79.31 -162.66 92.93
N PHE A 368 78.16 -162.95 92.31
CA PHE A 368 77.54 -164.29 92.34
C PHE A 368 78.47 -165.36 91.77
N LYS A 369 79.15 -165.06 90.66
CA LYS A 369 80.11 -165.98 90.03
C LYS A 369 81.31 -166.25 90.95
N ILE A 370 81.88 -165.21 91.56
CA ILE A 370 82.96 -165.32 92.57
C ILE A 370 82.50 -166.13 93.77
N GLN A 371 81.34 -165.81 94.35
CA GLN A 371 80.76 -166.54 95.48
C GLN A 371 80.51 -168.01 95.14
N ARG A 372 80.03 -168.32 93.93
CA ARG A 372 79.84 -169.70 93.47
C ARG A 372 81.17 -170.44 93.41
N TYR A 373 82.20 -169.89 92.76
CA TYR A 373 83.53 -170.49 92.72
C TYR A 373 84.15 -170.63 94.10
N TRP A 374 83.94 -169.66 95.00
CA TRP A 374 84.38 -169.72 96.39
C TRP A 374 83.68 -170.83 97.18
N ARG A 375 82.36 -171.02 97.01
CA ARG A 375 81.62 -172.14 97.62
C ARG A 375 82.12 -173.49 97.11
N VAL A 376 82.37 -173.61 95.80
CA VAL A 376 82.97 -174.82 95.19
C VAL A 376 84.37 -175.08 95.75
N TYR A 377 85.22 -174.05 95.83
CA TYR A 377 86.56 -174.16 96.43
C TYR A 377 86.48 -174.58 97.90
N ARG A 378 85.55 -174.01 98.68
CA ARG A 378 85.32 -174.37 100.09
C ARG A 378 84.83 -175.81 100.23
N GLN A 379 83.93 -176.28 99.36
CA GLN A 379 83.49 -177.68 99.31
C GLN A 379 84.64 -178.62 98.94
N MET A 380 85.47 -178.29 97.95
CA MET A 380 86.66 -179.08 97.62
C MET A 380 87.68 -179.11 98.77
N LYS A 381 87.81 -178.03 99.53
CA LYS A 381 88.67 -177.98 100.73
C LYS A 381 88.11 -178.83 101.88
N LEU A 382 86.79 -178.92 102.03
CA LEU A 382 86.11 -179.79 103.00
C LEU A 382 86.22 -181.27 102.61
N VAL A 383 86.05 -181.63 101.33
CA VAL A 383 86.24 -183.00 100.82
C VAL A 383 87.68 -183.48 101.01
N ARG A 384 88.69 -182.60 100.89
CA ARG A 384 90.08 -182.92 101.22
C ARG A 384 90.35 -183.15 102.71
N ARG A 385 89.45 -182.75 103.61
CA ARG A 385 89.62 -182.86 105.07
C ARG A 385 88.95 -184.08 105.70
N THR A 386 88.10 -184.81 104.97
CA THR A 386 87.32 -185.95 105.50
C THR A 386 87.45 -187.21 104.63
N GLY A 387 88.65 -187.49 104.11
CA GLY A 387 88.89 -188.63 103.22
C GLY A 387 90.29 -189.21 103.29
N LYS A 388 90.73 -189.61 104.49
CA LYS A 388 91.65 -190.71 104.89
C LYS A 388 92.33 -190.39 106.21
#